data_AF-A0A530AGQ9-F1
#
_entry.id   AF-A0A530AGQ9-F1
#
_cell.length_a   1.000
_cell.length_b   1.000
_cell.length_c   1.000
_cell.angle_alpha   90.00
_cell.angle_beta   90.00
_cell.angle_gamma   90.00
#
_symmetry.space_group_name_H-M   'P 1'
#
loop_
_entity.id
_entity.type
_entity.pdbx_description
1 polymer ?
#
loop_
_entity_poly.entity_id
_entity_poly.type
_entity_poly.pdbx_seq_one_letter_code
_entity_poly.pdbx_strand_id
1 'polypeptide(L)'
;LYFEGEGNHHFRILRTVKNRFGATDEIGVFEMSDKGLREVSNPSELFLGERHAKSPGAAVFAGMEGTRPVLVEIQALVAPSSLGTPRRAVVGWDGARLSMVLAVLEAHCGVRFGQHDVYLNVAGGYRISEPAADLAVAAALV
;
A
#
# COMPACT_ATOMS: atom_id res chain seq x y z
N LEU A 1 -9.39 22.31 10.75
CA LEU A 1 -8.13 21.53 10.71
C LEU A 1 -8.33 20.31 11.57
N TYR A 2 -8.04 19.12 11.04
CA TYR A 2 -7.99 17.89 11.82
C TYR A 2 -6.54 17.42 11.89
N PHE A 3 -6.12 16.99 13.07
CA PHE A 3 -4.79 16.43 13.31
C PHE A 3 -4.96 14.99 13.74
N GLU A 4 -4.70 14.08 12.81
CA GLU A 4 -4.96 12.65 12.96
C GLU A 4 -3.64 11.89 13.12
N GLY A 5 -3.66 10.85 13.95
CA GLY A 5 -2.62 9.83 13.93
C GLY A 5 -3.22 8.52 14.41
N GLU A 6 -3.13 7.48 13.58
CA GLU A 6 -3.49 6.14 14.02
C GLU A 6 -2.44 5.59 14.99
N GLY A 7 -2.87 4.74 15.93
CA GLY A 7 -2.04 4.26 17.03
C GLY A 7 -0.76 3.50 16.63
N ASN A 8 -0.64 3.06 15.37
CA ASN A 8 0.52 2.35 14.83
C ASN A 8 1.44 3.20 13.93
N HIS A 9 1.14 4.48 13.74
CA HIS A 9 1.93 5.34 12.87
C HIS A 9 2.75 6.35 13.68
N HIS A 10 4.07 6.41 13.42
CA HIS A 10 4.96 7.45 13.96
C HIS A 10 4.65 8.86 13.41
N PHE A 11 3.74 8.96 12.43
CA PHE A 11 3.36 10.19 11.76
C PHE A 11 2.00 10.70 12.21
N ARG A 12 1.87 12.02 12.16
CA ARG A 12 0.65 12.78 12.34
C ARG A 12 0.34 13.50 11.03
N ILE A 13 -0.88 13.32 10.55
CA ILE A 13 -1.37 13.93 9.32
C ILE A 13 -2.26 15.12 9.72
N LEU A 14 -1.88 16.31 9.27
CA LEU A 14 -2.68 17.51 9.37
C LEU A 14 -3.48 17.66 8.08
N ARG A 15 -4.81 17.57 8.19
CA ARG A 15 -5.73 17.69 7.06
C ARG A 15 -6.51 19.00 7.12
N THR A 16 -6.49 19.72 6.00
CA THR A 16 -7.39 20.85 5.78
C THR A 16 -8.74 20.29 5.31
N VAL A 17 -9.85 20.76 5.88
CA VAL A 17 -11.20 20.31 5.49
C VAL A 17 -11.99 21.44 4.83
N LYS A 18 -11.65 22.68 5.19
CA LYS A 18 -12.24 23.88 4.63
C LYS A 18 -11.19 24.98 4.65
N ASN A 19 -10.95 25.59 3.51
CA ASN A 19 -9.98 26.64 3.31
C ASN A 19 -10.62 27.72 2.45
N ARG A 20 -10.66 28.95 2.95
CA ARG A 20 -11.26 30.09 2.21
C ARG A 20 -10.21 30.86 1.41
N PHE A 21 -8.93 30.53 1.60
CA PHE A 21 -7.79 31.28 1.08
C PHE A 21 -6.78 30.39 0.35
N GLY A 22 -7.15 29.14 0.03
CA GLY A 22 -6.26 28.16 -0.58
C GLY A 22 -6.95 26.82 -0.80
N ALA A 23 -6.17 25.83 -1.21
CA ALA A 23 -6.65 24.48 -1.51
C ALA A 23 -7.14 23.77 -0.23
N THR A 24 -8.19 22.95 -0.35
CA THR A 24 -8.79 22.20 0.78
C THR A 24 -8.21 20.81 0.96
N ASP A 25 -7.37 20.41 0.04
CA ASP A 25 -6.90 19.07 -0.22
C ASP A 25 -5.41 18.91 0.11
N GLU A 26 -4.82 19.97 0.66
CA GLU A 26 -3.48 19.97 1.23
C GLU A 26 -3.43 19.18 2.54
N ILE A 27 -2.42 18.32 2.64
CA ILE A 27 -2.04 17.64 3.88
C ILE A 27 -0.61 18.02 4.28
N GLY A 28 -0.40 18.24 5.57
CA GLY A 28 0.93 18.33 6.18
C GLY A 28 1.25 17.02 6.89
N VAL A 29 2.43 16.46 6.65
CA VAL A 29 2.89 15.23 7.31
C VAL A 29 3.96 15.59 8.32
N PHE A 30 3.78 15.14 9.56
CA PHE A 30 4.67 15.45 10.67
C PHE A 30 5.05 14.17 11.41
N GLU A 31 6.24 14.11 11.98
CA GLU A 31 6.60 13.08 12.98
C GLU A 31 6.75 13.72 14.36
N MET A 32 6.46 12.94 15.40
CA MET A 32 6.74 13.37 16.77
C MET A 32 8.17 12.99 17.13
N SER A 33 9.03 13.98 17.32
CA SER A 33 10.39 13.83 17.83
C SER A 33 10.47 14.25 19.31
N ASP A 34 11.62 14.01 19.95
CA ASP A 34 11.89 14.47 21.32
C ASP A 34 11.78 15.99 21.48
N LYS A 35 11.90 16.75 20.38
CA LYS A 35 11.80 18.21 20.34
C LYS A 35 10.42 18.71 19.89
N GLY A 36 9.46 17.80 19.66
CA GLY A 36 8.11 18.10 19.16
C GLY A 36 7.90 17.70 17.70
N LEU A 37 6.89 18.31 17.07
CA LEU A 37 6.50 17.99 15.69
C LEU A 37 7.54 18.49 14.69
N ARG A 38 8.06 17.56 13.88
CA ARG A 38 8.97 17.84 12.78
C ARG A 38 8.26 17.56 11.45
N GLU A 39 8.35 18.49 10.51
CA GLU A 39 7.82 18.31 9.16
C GLU A 39 8.60 17.21 8.42
N VAL A 40 7.85 16.39 7.67
CA VAL A 40 8.39 15.32 6.83
C VAL A 40 8.30 15.76 5.38
N SER A 41 9.45 16.09 4.80
CA SER A 41 9.56 16.59 3.42
C SER A 41 9.22 15.53 2.37
N ASN A 42 9.59 14.27 2.61
CA ASN A 42 9.32 13.15 1.70
C ASN A 42 8.64 11.98 2.44
N PRO A 43 7.31 11.97 2.55
CA PRO A 43 6.60 10.88 3.22
C PRO A 43 6.75 9.53 2.47
N SER A 44 7.07 9.56 1.17
CA SER A 44 7.24 8.35 0.35
C SER A 44 8.48 7.53 0.69
N GLU A 45 9.53 8.13 1.26
CA GLU A 45 10.73 7.40 1.71
C GLU A 45 10.42 6.35 2.78
N LEU A 46 9.33 6.51 3.53
CA LEU A 46 8.94 5.56 4.56
C LEU A 46 8.19 4.35 4.00
N PHE A 47 7.46 4.54 2.89
CA PHE A 47 6.65 3.51 2.27
C PHE A 47 7.39 2.74 1.19
N LEU A 48 8.51 3.28 0.71
CA LEU A 48 9.43 2.63 -0.21
C LEU A 48 10.49 1.93 0.64
N GLY A 49 10.51 0.60 0.66
CA GLY A 49 11.48 -0.16 1.45
C GLY A 49 12.92 0.14 1.07
N GLU A 50 13.88 -0.24 1.94
CA GLU A 50 15.30 -0.20 1.58
C GLU A 50 15.51 -0.98 0.29
N ARG A 51 15.83 -0.26 -0.78
CA ARG A 51 16.06 -0.81 -2.12
C ARG A 51 17.36 -1.61 -2.13
N HIS A 52 17.36 -2.81 -1.55
CA HIS A 52 18.28 -3.84 -1.99
C HIS A 52 17.90 -4.19 -3.43
N ALA A 53 18.87 -4.01 -4.33
CA ALA A 53 18.69 -4.14 -5.76
C ALA A 53 17.95 -5.45 -6.12
N LYS A 54 16.73 -5.34 -6.65
CA LYS A 54 15.87 -6.43 -7.16
C LYS A 54 15.39 -7.41 -6.08
N SER A 55 14.45 -6.98 -5.24
CA SER A 55 13.57 -7.94 -4.55
C SER A 55 12.38 -8.27 -5.45
N PRO A 56 12.21 -9.52 -5.91
CA PRO A 56 10.95 -9.98 -6.50
C PRO A 56 9.80 -9.78 -5.52
N GLY A 57 8.58 -9.68 -6.04
CA GLY A 57 7.41 -9.55 -5.19
C GLY A 57 7.15 -8.13 -4.70
N ALA A 58 7.78 -7.10 -5.26
CA ALA A 58 7.58 -5.71 -4.84
C ALA A 58 7.21 -4.82 -6.03
N ALA A 59 6.15 -4.03 -5.89
CA ALA A 59 5.72 -3.04 -6.87
C ALA A 59 5.27 -1.75 -6.17
N VAL A 60 5.46 -0.60 -6.82
CA VAL A 60 5.06 0.69 -6.25
C VAL A 60 3.71 1.09 -6.83
N PHE A 61 2.74 1.33 -5.93
CA PHE A 61 1.48 1.96 -6.24
C PHE A 61 1.57 3.47 -6.00
N ALA A 62 1.15 4.27 -6.98
CA ALA A 62 0.95 5.71 -6.81
C ALA A 62 -0.55 5.97 -6.59
N GLY A 63 -0.94 6.09 -5.32
CA GLY A 63 -2.32 6.36 -4.92
C GLY A 63 -2.57 7.83 -4.63
N MET A 64 -3.84 8.23 -4.61
CA MET A 64 -4.26 9.59 -4.26
C MET A 64 -4.94 9.58 -2.89
N GLU A 65 -4.32 10.22 -1.90
CA GLU A 65 -4.99 10.52 -0.63
C GLU A 65 -5.55 11.94 -0.72
N GLY A 66 -6.83 12.05 -1.09
CA GLY A 66 -7.41 13.33 -1.49
C GLY A 66 -6.80 13.80 -2.82
N THR A 67 -5.93 14.80 -2.79
CA THR A 67 -5.21 15.28 -3.99
C THR A 67 -3.71 15.12 -3.93
N ARG A 68 -3.17 14.62 -2.80
CA ARG A 68 -1.73 14.40 -2.69
C ARG A 68 -1.39 13.00 -3.18
N PRO A 69 -0.47 12.86 -4.15
CA PRO A 69 0.03 11.55 -4.53
C PRO A 69 0.85 10.96 -3.38
N VAL A 70 0.57 9.71 -3.05
CA VAL A 70 1.32 8.92 -2.08
C VAL A 70 1.83 7.67 -2.79
N LEU A 71 3.14 7.47 -2.76
CA LEU A 71 3.74 6.23 -3.21
C LEU A 71 3.72 5.22 -2.08
N VAL A 72 3.15 4.05 -2.35
CA VAL A 72 3.04 2.94 -1.40
C VAL A 72 3.57 1.67 -2.05
N GLU A 73 4.43 0.94 -1.35
CA GLU A 73 4.91 -0.35 -1.82
C GLU A 73 3.89 -1.46 -1.55
N ILE A 74 3.59 -2.22 -2.59
CA ILE A 74 2.84 -3.46 -2.54
C ILE A 74 3.83 -4.61 -2.55
N GLN A 75 3.69 -5.51 -1.59
CA GLN A 75 4.53 -6.67 -1.42
C GLN A 75 3.71 -7.94 -1.58
N ALA A 76 4.21 -8.88 -2.37
CA ALA A 76 3.62 -10.18 -2.59
C ALA A 76 4.67 -11.28 -2.39
N LEU A 77 4.25 -12.37 -1.73
CA LEU A 77 5.01 -13.60 -1.62
C LEU A 77 4.14 -14.74 -2.12
N VAL A 78 4.65 -15.46 -3.12
CA VAL A 78 3.99 -16.61 -3.73
C VAL A 78 4.89 -17.82 -3.50
N ALA A 79 4.36 -18.87 -2.86
CA ALA A 79 5.13 -20.06 -2.51
C ALA A 79 4.32 -21.34 -2.70
N PRO A 80 4.93 -22.49 -3.07
CA PRO A 80 4.20 -23.74 -3.19
C PRO A 80 3.47 -24.11 -1.89
N SER A 81 2.21 -24.47 -1.99
CA SER A 81 1.38 -24.88 -0.85
C SER A 81 1.52 -26.39 -0.58
N SER A 82 1.62 -26.76 0.69
CA SER A 82 1.45 -28.15 1.15
C SER A 82 0.02 -28.48 1.59
N LEU A 83 -0.89 -27.49 1.55
CA LEU A 83 -2.28 -27.60 1.98
C LEU A 83 -3.18 -28.01 0.81
N GLY A 84 -4.26 -28.75 1.12
CA GLY A 84 -5.28 -29.12 0.13
C GLY A 84 -6.01 -27.91 -0.47
N THR A 85 -6.12 -26.82 0.28
CA THR A 85 -6.56 -25.51 -0.22
C THR A 85 -5.46 -24.49 0.09
N PRO A 86 -4.78 -23.93 -0.92
CA PRO A 86 -3.75 -22.94 -0.69
C PRO A 86 -4.26 -21.69 0.04
N ARG A 87 -3.39 -21.14 0.89
CA ARG A 87 -3.68 -19.97 1.69
C ARG A 87 -3.63 -18.71 0.82
N ARG A 88 -4.60 -17.83 1.02
CA ARG A 88 -4.61 -16.48 0.44
C ARG A 88 -4.78 -15.48 1.59
N ALA A 89 -3.74 -14.73 1.89
CA ALA A 89 -3.72 -13.80 3.01
C ALA A 89 -3.38 -12.39 2.52
N VAL A 90 -4.11 -11.40 3.04
CA VAL A 90 -3.97 -10.00 2.65
C VAL A 90 -3.90 -9.12 3.89
N VAL A 91 -2.99 -8.16 3.89
CA VAL A 91 -2.86 -7.11 4.89
C VAL A 91 -2.87 -5.75 4.19
N GLY A 92 -3.76 -4.85 4.61
CA GLY A 92 -3.86 -3.50 4.04
C GLY A 92 -4.63 -3.37 2.73
N TRP A 93 -5.24 -4.47 2.24
CA TRP A 93 -6.03 -4.47 1.01
C TRP A 93 -7.23 -5.43 1.08
N ASP A 94 -8.01 -5.53 -0.01
CA ASP A 94 -9.20 -6.37 -0.08
C ASP A 94 -8.91 -7.78 -0.63
N GLY A 95 -9.41 -8.80 0.07
CA GLY A 95 -9.20 -10.21 -0.30
C GLY A 95 -10.05 -10.68 -1.49
N ALA A 96 -11.22 -10.09 -1.72
CA ALA A 96 -12.05 -10.43 -2.87
C ALA A 96 -11.42 -9.91 -4.17
N ARG A 97 -10.86 -8.69 -4.14
CA ARG A 97 -10.06 -8.12 -5.23
C ARG A 97 -8.82 -8.94 -5.53
N LEU A 98 -8.07 -9.38 -4.51
CA LEU A 98 -6.96 -10.31 -4.73
C LEU A 98 -7.44 -11.56 -5.50
N SER A 99 -8.56 -12.16 -5.09
CA SER A 99 -9.10 -13.36 -5.76
C SER A 99 -9.44 -13.10 -7.23
N MET A 100 -9.97 -11.91 -7.55
CA MET A 100 -10.26 -11.49 -8.92
C MET A 100 -8.97 -11.29 -9.74
N VAL A 101 -7.96 -10.61 -9.19
CA VAL A 101 -6.67 -10.39 -9.87
C VAL A 101 -5.98 -11.72 -10.15
N LEU A 102 -5.96 -12.65 -9.20
CA LEU A 102 -5.41 -13.99 -9.40
C LEU A 102 -6.13 -14.73 -10.53
N ALA A 103 -7.47 -14.67 -10.57
CA ALA A 103 -8.26 -15.29 -11.64
C ALA A 103 -7.94 -14.69 -13.02
N VAL A 104 -7.77 -13.36 -13.11
CA VAL A 104 -7.41 -12.67 -14.36
C VAL A 104 -6.00 -13.09 -14.81
N LEU A 105 -5.02 -13.09 -13.91
CA LEU A 105 -3.65 -13.51 -14.23
C LEU A 105 -3.58 -14.98 -14.67
N GLU A 106 -4.37 -15.85 -14.07
CA GLU A 106 -4.40 -17.27 -14.45
C GLU A 106 -5.10 -17.49 -15.79
N ALA A 107 -6.26 -16.86 -16.01
CA ALA A 107 -7.04 -17.02 -17.23
C ALA A 107 -6.43 -16.33 -18.46
N HIS A 108 -5.77 -15.19 -18.28
CA HIS A 108 -5.32 -14.34 -19.39
C HIS A 108 -3.80 -14.21 -19.51
N CYS A 109 -3.05 -14.42 -18.42
CA CYS A 109 -1.58 -14.32 -18.43
C CYS A 109 -0.88 -15.67 -18.27
N GLY A 110 -1.63 -16.76 -18.03
CA GLY A 110 -1.08 -18.12 -17.92
C GLY A 110 -0.27 -18.39 -16.65
N VAL A 111 -0.39 -17.53 -15.63
CA VAL A 111 0.32 -17.66 -14.36
C VAL A 111 -0.47 -18.59 -13.43
N ARG A 112 0.16 -19.67 -12.93
CA ARG A 112 -0.53 -20.72 -12.19
C ARG A 112 -0.46 -20.52 -10.67
N PHE A 113 -1.54 -20.02 -10.07
CA PHE A 113 -1.61 -19.81 -8.62
C PHE A 113 -2.37 -20.91 -7.87
N GLY A 114 -3.06 -21.82 -8.56
CA GLY A 114 -3.93 -22.83 -7.93
C GLY A 114 -3.27 -23.79 -6.93
N GLN A 115 -1.93 -23.88 -6.90
CA GLN A 115 -1.16 -24.72 -5.96
C GLN A 115 -0.16 -23.89 -5.12
N HIS A 116 -0.33 -22.57 -5.08
CA HIS A 116 0.55 -21.67 -4.37
C HIS A 116 -0.20 -20.91 -3.28
N ASP A 117 0.43 -20.82 -2.11
CA ASP A 117 0.05 -19.84 -1.11
C ASP A 117 0.39 -18.44 -1.63
N VAL A 118 -0.50 -17.49 -1.40
CA VAL A 118 -0.33 -16.08 -1.78
C VAL A 118 -0.49 -15.22 -0.53
N TYR A 119 0.55 -14.47 -0.22
CA TYR A 119 0.55 -13.47 0.84
C TYR A 119 0.76 -12.09 0.22
N LEU A 120 -0.13 -11.16 0.52
CA LEU A 120 -0.05 -9.77 0.06
C LEU A 120 -0.01 -8.82 1.25
N ASN A 121 0.87 -7.84 1.19
CA ASN A 121 1.02 -6.81 2.20
C ASN A 121 1.14 -5.43 1.54
N VAL A 122 0.42 -4.46 2.08
CA VAL A 122 0.64 -3.05 1.80
C VAL A 122 1.62 -2.50 2.82
N ALA A 123 2.78 -2.02 2.36
CA ALA A 123 3.84 -1.54 3.22
C ALA A 123 3.39 -0.31 4.05
N GLY A 124 4.04 -0.14 5.21
CA GLY A 124 3.77 1.00 6.09
C GLY A 124 2.43 0.95 6.83
N GLY A 125 1.70 -0.16 6.79
CA GLY A 125 0.43 -0.34 7.51
C GLY A 125 -0.75 0.40 6.89
N TYR A 126 -0.56 0.98 5.71
CA TYR A 126 -1.57 1.73 5.00
C TYR A 126 -2.69 0.81 4.48
N ARG A 127 -3.92 1.33 4.42
CA ARG A 127 -5.06 0.61 3.83
C ARG A 127 -5.46 1.27 2.52
N ILE A 128 -5.42 0.50 1.45
CA ILE A 128 -5.81 0.98 0.12
C ILE A 128 -7.20 0.43 -0.19
N SER A 129 -8.11 1.29 -0.66
CA SER A 129 -9.43 0.88 -1.15
C SER A 129 -9.61 1.18 -2.65
N GLU A 130 -8.74 1.98 -3.24
CA GLU A 130 -8.88 2.47 -4.62
C GLU A 130 -8.67 1.36 -5.67
N PRO A 131 -9.46 1.34 -6.77
CA PRO A 131 -9.28 0.41 -7.89
C PRO A 131 -7.90 0.48 -8.56
N ALA A 132 -7.28 1.65 -8.63
CA ALA A 132 -5.99 1.85 -9.32
C ALA A 132 -4.85 0.96 -8.79
N ALA A 133 -4.96 0.47 -7.55
CA ALA A 133 -4.00 -0.44 -6.95
C ALA A 133 -3.98 -1.85 -7.57
N ASP A 134 -5.00 -2.25 -8.35
CA ASP A 134 -5.07 -3.58 -8.97
C ASP A 134 -3.84 -3.86 -9.83
N LEU A 135 -3.37 -2.87 -10.59
CA LEU A 135 -2.21 -3.03 -11.46
C LEU A 135 -0.91 -3.21 -10.67
N ALA A 136 -0.73 -2.45 -9.59
CA ALA A 136 0.44 -2.58 -8.73
C ALA A 136 0.47 -3.96 -8.05
N VAL A 137 -0.70 -4.48 -7.64
CA VAL A 137 -0.79 -5.82 -7.06
C VAL A 137 -0.53 -6.90 -8.11
N ALA A 138 -1.10 -6.78 -9.29
CA ALA A 138 -0.81 -7.71 -10.39
C ALA A 138 0.69 -7.74 -10.70
N ALA A 139 1.35 -6.58 -10.73
CA ALA A 139 2.79 -6.47 -10.96
C ALA A 139 3.63 -7.05 -9.81
N ALA A 140 3.19 -6.93 -8.55
CA ALA A 140 3.87 -7.56 -7.43
C ALA A 140 3.78 -9.09 -7.48
N LEU A 141 2.72 -9.65 -8.05
CA LEU A 141 2.47 -11.10 -8.09
C LEU A 141 3.29 -11.85 -9.17
N VAL A 142 3.91 -11.16 -10.13
CA VAL A 142 4.55 -11.75 -11.33
C VAL A 142 6.03 -11.40 -11.49
#